data_AF-A0A7S1SAM4-F1
#
_entry.id   AF-A0A7S1SAM4-F1
#
_cell.length_a   1.000
_cell.length_b   1.000
_cell.length_c   1.000
_cell.angle_alpha   90.00
_cell.angle_beta   90.00
_cell.angle_gamma   90.00
#
_symmetry.space_group_name_H-M   'P 1'
#
loop_
_entity.id
_entity.type
_entity.pdbx_description
1 polymer ?
#
loop_
_entity_poly.entity_id
_entity_poly.type
_entity_poly.pdbx_seq_one_letter_code
_entity_poly.pdbx_strand_id
1 'polypeptide(L)'
;GPQGGAPPSGRSEQTRQLLTKVLEESDPIPPERVFKRPPVRLIHDVVVAVHTRHTAFEASTGVKDFTNKELDYRHLQNSNREAKVAFFEKLLSKTSSALAAAGPLGQNVPPLSIMPSEILGGKNTEESNRLLQLLCYLALHKKLGGGLGGLLSCGDQWVKKYMVLVSVDGTEWNAILDKTDGSALKLTGNVDTTQVRYNSLGANRPMQPVRYVRIQPLEWHGHPGLRLEIYGWAPGEEAATPKAKGDPTVSLSLADMLCRLDNVNKKARFLKRAVELAHAAAVERLREAQRQEEERNQKELAEKSAVEQQLADALKKLEELRQAHHLLEDQLQETEQKLIDANTEKLKLEVDKERSETQCASLEEKLGSANENIAQEKEKVVGLEEKVSDLNNQAEDLQMQIGVLTEERDCARTREEELFDTLNAREEELMNTNEGYVYLTDNLHEVREELEEKVETRDRLIETLNERNQELLDEGLKLRQTNGELTRKLTEAEKAVEDAARGLPTRFSIKAGSTGMTGTTTASDMSERGYPERIQEKEKKKKKSKDSPGSGSETYEEDFDDNDDEED
;
A
#
# COMPACT_ATOMS: atom_id res chain seq x y z
N GLY A 1 -23.21 40.25 -49.03
CA GLY A 1 -22.40 39.68 -47.93
C GLY A 1 -21.14 39.09 -48.50
N PRO A 2 -20.04 38.97 -47.74
CA PRO A 2 -18.78 38.44 -48.24
C PRO A 2 -18.93 37.04 -48.84
N GLN A 3 -18.11 36.71 -49.86
CA GLN A 3 -17.82 35.30 -50.19
C GLN A 3 -17.16 34.62 -49.00
N GLY A 4 -17.34 33.30 -48.91
CA GLY A 4 -16.66 32.37 -47.99
C GLY A 4 -15.98 33.03 -46.80
N GLY A 5 -16.70 33.16 -45.68
CA GLY A 5 -16.06 33.51 -44.42
C GLY A 5 -15.02 32.44 -44.12
N ALA A 6 -13.74 32.77 -44.29
CA ALA A 6 -12.66 31.79 -44.27
C ALA A 6 -12.72 30.96 -42.97
N PRO A 7 -12.38 29.65 -43.03
CA PRO A 7 -12.22 28.86 -41.81
C PRO A 7 -11.28 29.61 -40.84
N PRO A 8 -11.50 29.51 -39.51
CA PRO A 8 -10.91 30.41 -38.52
C PRO A 8 -9.39 30.48 -38.70
N SER A 9 -8.92 31.60 -39.26
CA SER A 9 -7.61 31.71 -39.91
C SER A 9 -6.50 32.21 -38.99
N GLY A 10 -6.78 32.40 -37.69
CA GLY A 10 -5.86 33.01 -36.72
C GLY A 10 -5.57 34.50 -36.94
N ARG A 11 -5.98 35.07 -38.09
CA ARG A 11 -5.77 36.48 -38.42
C ARG A 11 -6.54 37.42 -37.50
N SER A 12 -5.83 38.35 -36.87
CA SER A 12 -6.37 39.35 -35.92
C SER A 12 -7.56 40.17 -36.46
N GLU A 13 -7.57 40.46 -37.76
CA GLU A 13 -8.64 41.20 -38.43
C GLU A 13 -9.99 40.45 -38.38
N GLN A 14 -9.96 39.13 -38.61
CA GLN A 14 -11.15 38.27 -38.55
C GLN A 14 -11.67 38.16 -37.11
N THR A 15 -10.77 38.03 -36.13
CA THR A 15 -11.13 38.00 -34.69
C THR A 15 -11.91 39.26 -34.29
N ARG A 16 -11.42 40.44 -34.68
CA ARG A 16 -12.08 41.73 -34.39
C ARG A 16 -13.49 41.79 -34.99
N GLN A 17 -13.67 41.38 -36.25
CA GLN A 17 -14.96 41.42 -36.96
C GLN A 17 -16.00 40.40 -36.44
N LEU A 18 -15.55 39.29 -35.84
CA LEU A 18 -16.45 38.31 -35.22
C LEU A 18 -16.89 38.78 -33.83
N LEU A 19 -15.99 39.36 -33.03
CA LEU A 19 -16.31 39.85 -31.68
C LEU A 19 -17.39 40.94 -31.70
N THR A 20 -17.39 41.86 -32.68
CA THR A 20 -18.45 42.87 -32.88
C THR A 20 -19.87 42.27 -33.08
N LYS A 21 -20.01 40.96 -33.32
CA LYS A 21 -21.31 40.29 -33.51
C LYS A 21 -21.76 39.46 -32.29
N VAL A 22 -20.81 39.16 -31.40
CA VAL A 22 -20.97 38.32 -30.21
C VAL A 22 -21.13 39.16 -28.95
N LEU A 23 -20.35 40.24 -28.85
CA LEU A 23 -20.49 41.30 -27.85
C LEU A 23 -21.65 42.24 -28.22
N GLU A 24 -22.10 43.04 -27.26
CA GLU A 24 -23.17 44.02 -27.42
C GLU A 24 -22.60 45.44 -27.60
N GLU A 25 -23.42 46.40 -28.03
CA GLU A 25 -22.99 47.79 -28.27
C GLU A 25 -22.48 48.51 -27.00
N SER A 26 -22.75 47.93 -25.82
CA SER A 26 -22.27 48.36 -24.51
C SER A 26 -20.88 47.85 -24.13
N ASP A 27 -20.37 46.81 -24.78
CA ASP A 27 -19.06 46.22 -24.47
C ASP A 27 -17.94 46.95 -25.26
N PRO A 28 -16.91 47.52 -24.60
CA PRO A 28 -15.87 48.29 -25.29
C PRO A 28 -14.94 47.39 -26.12
N ILE A 29 -15.12 47.40 -27.44
CA ILE A 29 -14.33 46.59 -28.39
C ILE A 29 -12.82 46.91 -28.26
N PRO A 30 -11.96 45.91 -27.99
CA PRO A 30 -10.52 46.13 -27.84
C PRO A 30 -9.86 46.76 -29.08
N PRO A 31 -8.89 47.68 -28.92
CA PRO A 31 -8.16 48.25 -30.04
C PRO A 31 -7.27 47.20 -30.71
N GLU A 32 -7.09 47.31 -32.01
CA GLU A 32 -6.59 46.21 -32.86
C GLU A 32 -5.20 45.66 -32.48
N ARG A 33 -4.37 46.49 -31.83
CA ARG A 33 -3.07 46.10 -31.27
C ARG A 33 -3.17 44.94 -30.27
N VAL A 34 -4.29 44.81 -29.55
CA VAL A 34 -4.54 43.74 -28.56
C VAL A 34 -4.62 42.37 -29.24
N PHE A 35 -5.19 42.27 -30.44
CA PHE A 35 -5.28 40.99 -31.16
C PHE A 35 -3.94 40.51 -31.75
N LYS A 36 -2.87 41.31 -31.68
CA LYS A 36 -1.51 40.83 -32.01
C LYS A 36 -0.89 39.99 -30.90
N ARG A 37 -1.35 40.14 -29.65
CA ARG A 37 -1.02 39.30 -28.48
C ARG A 37 -2.24 39.27 -27.54
N PRO A 38 -3.27 38.44 -27.82
CA PRO A 38 -4.51 38.44 -27.04
C PRO A 38 -4.21 38.11 -25.56
N PRO A 39 -4.53 39.00 -24.61
CA PRO A 39 -4.24 38.77 -23.20
C PRO A 39 -5.20 37.74 -22.61
N VAL A 40 -4.73 36.99 -21.62
CA VAL A 40 -5.50 35.99 -20.86
C VAL A 40 -6.87 36.52 -20.41
N ARG A 41 -6.93 37.80 -20.01
CA ARG A 41 -8.17 38.49 -19.65
C ARG A 41 -9.18 38.56 -20.80
N LEU A 42 -8.76 38.93 -22.01
CA LEU A 42 -9.66 39.01 -23.16
C LEU A 42 -10.24 37.63 -23.52
N ILE A 43 -9.43 36.58 -23.41
CA ILE A 43 -9.89 35.21 -23.64
C ILE A 43 -10.91 34.81 -22.57
N HIS A 44 -10.67 35.16 -21.30
CA HIS A 44 -11.62 34.93 -20.21
C HIS A 44 -12.93 35.72 -20.37
N ASP A 45 -12.86 37.04 -20.63
CA ASP A 45 -14.02 37.91 -20.85
C ASP A 45 -14.91 37.35 -22.00
N VAL A 46 -14.30 36.86 -23.08
CA VAL A 46 -15.00 36.22 -24.20
C VAL A 46 -15.62 34.88 -23.80
N VAL A 47 -14.92 34.02 -23.05
CA VAL A 47 -15.48 32.76 -22.53
C VAL A 47 -16.68 33.00 -21.61
N VAL A 48 -16.61 34.02 -20.75
CA VAL A 48 -17.74 34.43 -19.90
C VAL A 48 -18.93 34.84 -20.76
N ALA A 49 -18.75 35.66 -21.80
CA ALA A 49 -19.84 36.05 -22.70
C ALA A 49 -20.42 34.84 -23.48
N VAL A 50 -19.57 33.97 -24.00
CA VAL A 50 -19.91 32.77 -24.78
C VAL A 50 -20.68 31.74 -23.95
N HIS A 51 -20.31 31.55 -22.67
CA HIS A 51 -21.02 30.66 -21.75
C HIS A 51 -22.30 31.29 -21.19
N THR A 52 -22.25 32.53 -20.67
CA THR A 52 -23.37 33.13 -19.92
C THR A 52 -24.46 33.77 -20.77
N ARG A 53 -24.12 34.35 -21.94
CA ARG A 53 -25.08 35.03 -22.82
C ARG A 53 -25.57 34.14 -23.98
N HIS A 54 -24.71 33.27 -24.50
CA HIS A 54 -24.97 32.49 -25.72
C HIS A 54 -25.08 30.96 -25.50
N THR A 55 -24.92 30.49 -24.26
CA THR A 55 -25.00 29.07 -23.85
C THR A 55 -24.26 28.09 -24.77
N ALA A 56 -23.13 28.51 -25.34
CA ALA A 56 -22.45 27.80 -26.43
C ALA A 56 -21.95 26.40 -26.06
N PHE A 57 -21.53 26.21 -24.81
CA PHE A 57 -21.03 24.95 -24.29
C PHE A 57 -22.13 24.02 -23.75
N GLU A 58 -23.32 24.56 -23.43
CA GLU A 58 -24.36 23.78 -22.75
C GLU A 58 -24.88 22.66 -23.66
N ALA A 59 -24.68 21.43 -23.19
CA ALA A 59 -25.32 20.22 -23.69
C ALA A 59 -26.81 20.19 -23.29
N SER A 60 -27.57 19.28 -23.89
CA SER A 60 -29.02 19.10 -23.66
C SER A 60 -29.42 18.68 -22.24
N THR A 61 -28.46 18.54 -21.31
CA THR A 61 -28.65 18.13 -19.91
C THR A 61 -28.80 19.29 -18.93
N GLY A 62 -28.62 20.55 -19.35
CA GLY A 62 -28.84 21.74 -18.51
C GLY A 62 -27.85 21.96 -17.36
N VAL A 63 -26.72 21.24 -17.35
CA VAL A 63 -25.64 21.42 -16.37
C VAL A 63 -24.66 22.47 -16.88
N LYS A 64 -24.40 23.51 -16.08
CA LYS A 64 -23.44 24.57 -16.42
C LYS A 64 -22.00 24.05 -16.37
N ASP A 65 -21.29 24.16 -17.49
CA ASP A 65 -19.92 23.67 -17.64
C ASP A 65 -18.90 24.38 -16.73
N PHE A 66 -19.11 25.67 -16.46
CA PHE A 66 -18.23 26.48 -15.63
C PHE A 66 -18.92 26.93 -14.35
N THR A 67 -18.18 26.88 -13.25
CA THR A 67 -18.63 27.35 -11.94
C THR A 67 -18.57 28.87 -11.87
N ASN A 68 -19.42 29.48 -11.03
CA ASN A 68 -19.41 30.93 -10.79
C ASN A 68 -18.03 31.46 -10.29
N LYS A 69 -17.16 30.60 -9.76
CA LYS A 69 -15.78 30.94 -9.35
C LYS A 69 -14.81 30.97 -10.54
N GLU A 70 -14.95 30.06 -11.49
CA GLU A 70 -14.16 30.07 -12.74
C GLU A 70 -14.54 31.25 -13.66
N LEU A 71 -15.78 31.75 -13.54
CA LEU A 71 -16.30 32.87 -14.31
C LEU A 71 -15.92 34.27 -13.74
N ASP A 72 -15.28 34.35 -12.57
CA ASP A 72 -14.69 35.61 -12.06
C ASP A 72 -13.20 35.70 -12.39
N TYR A 73 -12.83 36.68 -13.22
CA TYR A 73 -11.44 36.94 -13.59
C TYR A 73 -10.56 37.22 -12.37
N ARG A 74 -11.08 37.80 -11.27
CA ARG A 74 -10.29 38.05 -10.05
C ARG A 74 -9.89 36.75 -9.36
N HIS A 75 -10.80 35.77 -9.30
CA HIS A 75 -10.51 34.44 -8.77
C HIS A 75 -9.53 33.68 -9.66
N LEU A 76 -9.64 33.80 -10.99
CA LEU A 76 -8.68 33.22 -11.93
C LEU A 76 -7.33 33.96 -11.91
N GLN A 77 -7.28 35.26 -11.63
CA GLN A 77 -6.04 36.03 -11.52
C GLN A 77 -5.25 35.65 -10.26
N ASN A 78 -5.93 35.45 -9.13
CA ASN A 78 -5.30 35.18 -7.84
C ASN A 78 -4.96 33.71 -7.58
N SER A 79 -5.35 32.77 -8.47
CA SER A 79 -5.10 31.33 -8.29
C SER A 79 -3.69 30.86 -8.71
N ASN A 80 -3.32 29.66 -8.28
CA ASN A 80 -2.05 29.01 -8.65
C ASN A 80 -1.92 28.79 -10.17
N ARG A 81 -0.67 28.62 -10.66
CA ARG A 81 -0.40 28.35 -12.09
C ARG A 81 -1.08 27.06 -12.57
N GLU A 82 -1.15 26.03 -11.74
CA GLU A 82 -1.87 24.77 -12.05
C GLU A 82 -3.37 25.01 -12.24
N ALA A 83 -4.02 25.76 -11.34
CA ALA A 83 -5.44 26.08 -11.46
C ALA A 83 -5.76 26.90 -12.74
N LYS A 84 -4.82 27.76 -13.16
CA LYS A 84 -4.89 28.48 -14.44
C LYS A 84 -4.74 27.54 -15.63
N VAL A 85 -3.84 26.56 -15.56
CA VAL A 85 -3.68 25.52 -16.59
C VAL A 85 -4.94 24.67 -16.70
N ALA A 86 -5.45 24.13 -15.59
CA ALA A 86 -6.66 23.31 -15.54
C ALA A 86 -7.91 24.03 -16.10
N PHE A 87 -8.06 25.34 -15.85
CA PHE A 87 -9.12 26.15 -16.47
C PHE A 87 -9.00 26.16 -18.01
N PHE A 88 -7.79 26.32 -18.55
CA PHE A 88 -7.57 26.33 -20.00
C PHE A 88 -7.65 24.93 -20.63
N GLU A 89 -7.27 23.86 -19.94
CA GLU A 89 -7.50 22.47 -20.37
C GLU A 89 -9.00 22.16 -20.46
N LYS A 90 -9.76 22.52 -19.41
CA LYS A 90 -11.22 22.43 -19.38
C LYS A 90 -11.86 23.23 -20.52
N LEU A 91 -11.39 24.45 -20.79
CA LEU A 91 -11.85 25.27 -21.89
C LEU A 91 -11.58 24.62 -23.26
N LEU A 92 -10.36 24.15 -23.52
CA LEU A 92 -9.99 23.52 -24.79
C LEU A 92 -10.81 22.24 -25.02
N SER A 93 -10.92 21.38 -23.99
CA SER A 93 -11.77 20.19 -24.02
C SER A 93 -13.23 20.51 -24.33
N LYS A 94 -13.83 21.49 -23.65
CA LYS A 94 -15.21 21.94 -23.90
C LYS A 94 -15.38 22.58 -25.27
N THR A 95 -14.38 23.31 -25.77
CA THR A 95 -14.41 23.91 -27.13
C THR A 95 -14.39 22.83 -28.21
N SER A 96 -13.52 21.82 -28.08
CA SER A 96 -13.46 20.68 -29.00
C SER A 96 -14.74 19.83 -28.96
N SER A 97 -15.30 19.60 -27.76
CA SER A 97 -16.57 18.88 -27.59
C SER A 97 -17.76 19.64 -28.21
N ALA A 98 -17.86 20.96 -27.99
CA ALA A 98 -18.89 21.80 -28.61
C ALA A 98 -18.73 21.91 -30.13
N LEU A 99 -17.49 21.91 -30.64
CA LEU A 99 -17.20 21.89 -32.08
C LEU A 99 -17.61 20.57 -32.74
N ALA A 100 -17.37 19.42 -32.09
CA ALA A 100 -17.88 18.13 -32.54
C ALA A 100 -19.42 18.07 -32.53
N ALA A 101 -20.05 18.62 -31.48
CA ALA A 101 -21.51 18.73 -31.39
C ALA A 101 -22.12 19.72 -32.43
N ALA A 102 -21.33 20.61 -33.02
CA ALA A 102 -21.75 21.53 -34.08
C ALA A 102 -21.76 20.88 -35.50
N GLY A 103 -21.56 19.56 -35.60
CA GLY A 103 -21.81 18.78 -36.81
C GLY A 103 -20.99 19.24 -38.02
N PRO A 104 -21.61 19.75 -39.12
CA PRO A 104 -20.88 20.17 -40.33
C PRO A 104 -19.77 21.20 -40.09
N LEU A 105 -19.86 21.99 -39.01
CA LEU A 105 -18.84 22.96 -38.60
C LEU A 105 -17.58 22.27 -38.04
N GLY A 106 -17.73 21.16 -37.32
CA GLY A 106 -16.60 20.43 -36.73
C GLY A 106 -15.81 19.58 -37.72
N GLN A 107 -16.47 19.08 -38.78
CA GLN A 107 -15.84 18.17 -39.74
C GLN A 107 -14.87 18.86 -40.73
N ASN A 108 -14.97 20.18 -40.89
CA ASN A 108 -14.20 20.97 -41.86
C ASN A 108 -13.23 21.97 -41.21
N VAL A 109 -13.12 22.01 -39.88
CA VAL A 109 -12.14 22.83 -39.16
C VAL A 109 -11.10 21.89 -38.53
N PRO A 110 -9.80 22.04 -38.82
CA PRO A 110 -8.78 21.22 -38.18
C PRO A 110 -8.77 21.45 -36.65
N PRO A 111 -8.24 20.52 -35.84
CA PRO A 111 -8.12 20.72 -34.40
C PRO A 111 -7.24 21.95 -34.07
N LEU A 112 -7.45 22.50 -32.88
CA LEU A 112 -6.60 23.54 -32.30
C LEU A 112 -5.27 22.93 -31.85
N SER A 113 -4.16 23.54 -32.23
CA SER A 113 -2.80 23.12 -31.86
C SER A 113 -2.19 24.13 -30.89
N ILE A 114 -2.76 24.22 -29.69
CA ILE A 114 -2.32 25.17 -28.66
C ILE A 114 -2.41 24.58 -27.26
N MET A 115 -1.36 24.78 -26.47
CA MET A 115 -1.29 24.30 -25.09
C MET A 115 -1.72 25.39 -24.09
N PRO A 116 -2.32 25.02 -22.93
CA PRO A 116 -2.64 25.93 -21.83
C PRO A 116 -1.45 26.81 -21.39
N SER A 117 -0.26 26.22 -21.38
CA SER A 117 1.01 26.87 -21.01
C SER A 117 1.44 27.96 -22.00
N GLU A 118 1.00 27.88 -23.25
CA GLU A 118 1.29 28.83 -24.32
C GLU A 118 0.35 30.03 -24.27
N ILE A 119 -0.95 29.78 -24.03
CA ILE A 119 -1.96 30.82 -23.78
C ILE A 119 -1.52 31.68 -22.58
N LEU A 120 -1.15 31.04 -21.46
CA LEU A 120 -0.63 31.72 -20.27
C LEU A 120 0.76 32.35 -20.48
N GLY A 121 1.49 31.97 -21.52
CA GLY A 121 2.79 32.51 -21.89
C GLY A 121 2.74 33.60 -22.98
N GLY A 122 1.57 33.89 -23.56
CA GLY A 122 1.45 34.77 -24.73
C GLY A 122 2.17 34.26 -25.98
N LYS A 123 2.33 32.94 -26.10
CA LYS A 123 2.87 32.23 -27.28
C LYS A 123 1.74 31.81 -28.22
N ASN A 124 2.09 31.35 -29.43
CA ASN A 124 1.16 30.83 -30.45
C ASN A 124 -0.07 31.74 -30.63
N THR A 125 0.19 33.01 -30.93
CA THR A 125 -0.82 34.08 -30.99
C THR A 125 -1.86 33.87 -32.08
N GLU A 126 -1.51 33.17 -33.15
CA GLU A 126 -2.43 32.84 -34.25
C GLU A 126 -3.43 31.76 -33.82
N GLU A 127 -2.98 30.68 -33.18
CA GLU A 127 -3.89 29.68 -32.56
C GLU A 127 -4.69 30.26 -31.39
N SER A 128 -4.12 31.20 -30.63
CA SER A 128 -4.85 31.95 -29.59
C SER A 128 -5.99 32.79 -30.19
N ASN A 129 -5.75 33.43 -31.33
CA ASN A 129 -6.79 34.12 -32.10
C ASN A 129 -7.79 33.14 -32.72
N ARG A 130 -7.34 31.97 -33.19
CA ARG A 130 -8.19 30.91 -33.76
C ARG A 130 -9.15 30.34 -32.72
N LEU A 131 -8.70 30.16 -31.47
CA LEU A 131 -9.55 29.85 -30.32
C LEU A 131 -10.61 30.94 -30.11
N LEU A 132 -10.22 32.22 -30.07
CA LEU A 132 -11.19 33.34 -29.96
C LEU A 132 -12.22 33.35 -31.11
N GLN A 133 -11.78 33.06 -32.33
CA GLN A 133 -12.66 32.97 -33.51
C GLN A 133 -13.64 31.78 -33.38
N LEU A 134 -13.17 30.60 -32.97
CA LEU A 134 -14.00 29.42 -32.73
C LEU A 134 -15.06 29.66 -31.64
N LEU A 135 -14.66 30.26 -30.52
CA LEU A 135 -15.57 30.66 -29.45
C LEU A 135 -16.67 31.61 -29.96
N CYS A 136 -16.31 32.56 -30.84
CA CYS A 136 -17.28 33.42 -31.50
C CYS A 136 -18.22 32.66 -32.43
N TYR A 137 -17.71 31.73 -33.25
CA TYR A 137 -18.54 30.92 -34.15
C TYR A 137 -19.53 30.04 -33.38
N LEU A 138 -19.11 29.39 -32.28
CA LEU A 138 -19.99 28.57 -31.43
C LEU A 138 -21.10 29.41 -30.78
N ALA A 139 -20.79 30.61 -30.28
CA ALA A 139 -21.80 31.54 -29.75
C ALA A 139 -22.80 31.99 -30.83
N LEU A 140 -22.32 32.37 -32.02
CA LEU A 140 -23.20 32.77 -33.12
C LEU A 140 -24.06 31.60 -33.63
N HIS A 141 -23.56 30.37 -33.59
CA HIS A 141 -24.28 29.16 -33.98
C HIS A 141 -25.48 28.86 -33.06
N LYS A 142 -25.35 29.07 -31.73
CA LYS A 142 -26.51 29.06 -30.82
C LYS A 142 -27.43 30.28 -31.07
N LYS A 143 -26.88 31.50 -31.15
CA LYS A 143 -27.64 32.77 -31.27
C LYS A 143 -28.53 32.87 -32.51
N LEU A 144 -28.11 32.30 -33.64
CA LEU A 144 -28.82 32.35 -34.93
C LEU A 144 -29.50 31.03 -35.33
N GLY A 145 -29.21 29.94 -34.62
CA GLY A 145 -29.66 28.58 -34.94
C GLY A 145 -28.85 27.94 -36.07
N GLY A 146 -28.42 26.69 -35.86
CA GLY A 146 -27.57 25.93 -36.79
C GLY A 146 -28.18 25.53 -38.14
N GLY A 147 -29.31 26.12 -38.53
CA GLY A 147 -29.94 25.94 -39.84
C GLY A 147 -29.54 26.98 -40.88
N LEU A 148 -28.98 28.13 -40.47
CA LEU A 148 -28.54 29.17 -41.41
C LEU A 148 -27.06 28.99 -41.77
N GLY A 149 -26.81 28.57 -43.02
CA GLY A 149 -25.48 28.65 -43.62
C GLY A 149 -24.97 30.09 -43.76
N GLY A 150 -23.77 30.27 -44.33
CA GLY A 150 -23.16 31.59 -44.46
C GLY A 150 -22.03 31.74 -43.46
N LEU A 151 -22.13 32.75 -42.59
CA LEU A 151 -21.12 33.00 -41.55
C LEU A 151 -20.94 31.82 -40.57
N LEU A 152 -21.90 30.90 -40.50
CA LEU A 152 -21.94 29.77 -39.55
C LEU A 152 -21.60 28.42 -40.20
N SER A 153 -21.06 28.43 -41.41
CA SER A 153 -20.53 27.24 -42.06
C SER A 153 -19.16 27.55 -42.64
N CYS A 154 -18.18 26.70 -42.31
CA CYS A 154 -16.80 26.80 -42.74
C CYS A 154 -16.51 26.07 -44.06
N GLY A 155 -17.51 25.41 -44.65
CA GLY A 155 -17.40 24.83 -46.00
C GLY A 155 -17.48 25.91 -47.10
N ASP A 156 -16.98 25.59 -48.29
CA ASP A 156 -16.92 26.52 -49.42
C ASP A 156 -18.28 27.07 -49.86
N GLN A 157 -18.34 28.39 -50.10
CA GLN A 157 -19.57 29.13 -50.39
C GLN A 157 -19.41 30.11 -51.54
N TRP A 158 -20.21 29.94 -52.59
CA TRP A 158 -20.21 30.82 -53.76
C TRP A 158 -21.58 30.85 -54.45
N VAL A 159 -21.88 31.96 -55.15
CA VAL A 159 -23.07 32.08 -56.00
C VAL A 159 -22.78 31.45 -57.37
N LYS A 160 -23.62 30.47 -57.77
CA LYS A 160 -23.55 29.73 -59.05
C LYS A 160 -24.30 30.43 -60.19
N LYS A 161 -25.41 31.11 -59.89
CA LYS A 161 -26.15 31.97 -60.84
C LYS A 161 -26.75 33.16 -60.11
N TYR A 162 -26.79 34.31 -60.77
CA TYR A 162 -27.40 35.54 -60.28
C TYR A 162 -28.06 36.33 -61.41
N MET A 163 -28.93 37.28 -61.06
CA MET A 163 -29.41 38.31 -61.98
C MET A 163 -29.04 39.69 -61.44
N VAL A 164 -28.99 40.67 -62.35
CA VAL A 164 -28.70 42.06 -62.04
C VAL A 164 -29.98 42.87 -62.20
N LEU A 165 -30.37 43.58 -61.14
CA LEU A 165 -31.42 44.59 -61.17
C LEU A 165 -30.76 45.96 -61.11
N VAL A 166 -31.28 46.88 -61.93
CA VAL A 166 -30.81 48.24 -62.09
C VAL A 166 -31.92 49.23 -61.77
N SER A 167 -31.54 50.36 -61.19
CA SER A 167 -32.46 51.40 -60.75
C SER A 167 -31.80 52.79 -60.84
N VAL A 168 -32.62 53.82 -61.04
CA VAL A 168 -32.18 55.22 -61.16
C VAL A 168 -32.49 56.00 -59.87
N ASP A 169 -33.57 55.62 -59.19
CA ASP A 169 -34.15 56.25 -58.00
C ASP A 169 -33.87 55.48 -56.70
N GLY A 170 -33.67 54.16 -56.78
CA GLY A 170 -33.53 53.23 -55.66
C GLY A 170 -34.84 52.57 -55.23
N THR A 171 -35.98 52.99 -55.80
CA THR A 171 -37.33 52.51 -55.48
C THR A 171 -37.87 51.55 -56.54
N GLU A 172 -37.77 51.88 -57.83
CA GLU A 172 -38.16 50.97 -58.92
C GLU A 172 -36.96 50.16 -59.42
N TRP A 173 -37.09 48.84 -59.47
CA TRP A 173 -36.00 47.90 -59.76
C TRP A 173 -36.29 47.06 -61.00
N ASN A 174 -35.60 47.37 -62.10
CA ASN A 174 -35.77 46.68 -63.38
C ASN A 174 -34.67 45.64 -63.57
N ALA A 175 -35.03 44.42 -63.98
CA ALA A 175 -34.05 43.41 -64.35
C ALA A 175 -33.37 43.79 -65.67
N ILE A 176 -32.06 43.51 -65.80
CA ILE A 176 -31.43 43.49 -67.13
C ILE A 176 -32.04 42.34 -67.93
N LEU A 177 -32.49 42.60 -69.16
CA LEU A 177 -33.10 41.61 -70.04
C LEU A 177 -32.09 41.09 -71.07
N ASP A 178 -32.24 39.83 -71.48
CA ASP A 178 -31.50 39.27 -72.60
C ASP A 178 -32.15 39.65 -73.94
N LYS A 179 -31.35 40.13 -74.90
CA LYS A 179 -31.86 40.66 -76.18
C LYS A 179 -32.24 39.59 -77.20
N THR A 180 -31.91 38.31 -76.97
CA THR A 180 -32.39 37.20 -77.82
C THR A 180 -33.80 36.78 -77.44
N ASP A 181 -34.07 36.64 -76.15
CA ASP A 181 -35.24 35.93 -75.61
C ASP A 181 -36.21 36.85 -74.85
N GLY A 182 -35.83 38.10 -74.56
CA GLY A 182 -36.61 39.07 -73.78
C GLY A 182 -36.75 38.75 -72.29
N SER A 183 -36.24 37.60 -71.83
CA SER A 183 -36.30 37.18 -70.42
C SER A 183 -35.23 37.87 -69.55
N ALA A 184 -35.37 37.80 -68.22
CA ALA A 184 -34.39 38.38 -67.31
C ALA A 184 -33.03 37.65 -67.40
N LEU A 185 -31.96 38.42 -67.64
CA LEU A 185 -30.61 37.92 -67.89
C LEU A 185 -30.03 37.22 -66.66
N LYS A 186 -29.88 35.89 -66.76
CA LYS A 186 -29.28 35.03 -65.73
C LYS A 186 -27.78 34.90 -65.97
N LEU A 187 -26.98 35.66 -65.24
CA LEU A 187 -25.53 35.57 -65.28
C LEU A 187 -25.05 34.37 -64.48
N THR A 188 -24.21 33.54 -65.09
CA THR A 188 -23.54 32.43 -64.40
C THR A 188 -22.45 32.99 -63.49
N GLY A 189 -22.43 32.54 -62.25
CA GLY A 189 -21.44 32.91 -61.24
C GLY A 189 -20.26 31.94 -61.19
N ASN A 190 -19.66 31.84 -60.01
CA ASN A 190 -18.46 31.06 -59.75
C ASN A 190 -18.71 29.54 -59.80
N VAL A 191 -17.61 28.78 -59.92
CA VAL A 191 -17.55 27.33 -59.72
C VAL A 191 -16.78 26.93 -58.45
N ASP A 192 -16.08 27.88 -57.83
CA ASP A 192 -15.31 27.72 -56.58
C ASP A 192 -15.24 29.04 -55.79
N THR A 193 -14.48 29.05 -54.69
CA THR A 193 -14.29 30.21 -53.80
C THR A 193 -13.14 31.15 -54.18
N THR A 194 -12.31 30.82 -55.19
CA THR A 194 -11.03 31.50 -55.46
C THR A 194 -10.97 32.20 -56.81
N GLN A 195 -11.59 31.66 -57.86
CA GLN A 195 -11.51 32.23 -59.21
C GLN A 195 -12.34 33.50 -59.37
N VAL A 196 -11.85 34.43 -60.20
CA VAL A 196 -12.56 35.67 -60.56
C VAL A 196 -13.26 35.47 -61.90
N ARG A 197 -14.60 35.47 -61.90
CA ARG A 197 -15.40 35.35 -63.12
C ARG A 197 -15.81 36.72 -63.65
N TYR A 198 -15.25 37.10 -64.80
CA TYR A 198 -15.72 38.26 -65.57
C TYR A 198 -16.96 37.89 -66.38
N ASN A 199 -18.04 38.68 -66.23
CA ASN A 199 -19.27 38.55 -67.01
C ASN A 199 -19.53 39.89 -67.73
N SER A 200 -19.24 39.96 -69.03
CA SER A 200 -19.51 41.15 -69.84
C SER A 200 -20.99 41.23 -70.23
N LEU A 201 -21.62 42.39 -70.04
CA LEU A 201 -23.00 42.63 -70.45
C LEU A 201 -23.14 42.87 -71.97
N GLY A 202 -22.05 43.17 -72.69
CA GLY A 202 -22.00 43.26 -74.15
C GLY A 202 -23.14 44.08 -74.77
N ALA A 203 -23.98 43.43 -75.57
CA ALA A 203 -25.16 44.02 -76.19
C ALA A 203 -26.32 44.27 -75.20
N ASN A 204 -26.43 43.46 -74.14
CA ASN A 204 -27.48 43.50 -73.12
C ASN A 204 -27.24 44.57 -72.03
N ARG A 205 -26.17 45.37 -72.15
CA ARG A 205 -25.90 46.49 -71.23
C ARG A 205 -27.07 47.49 -71.17
N PRO A 206 -27.33 48.12 -70.02
CA PRO A 206 -28.26 49.24 -69.90
C PRO A 206 -27.92 50.35 -70.91
N MET A 207 -28.95 50.90 -71.57
CA MET A 207 -28.78 52.00 -72.54
C MET A 207 -28.87 53.39 -71.89
N GLN A 208 -29.25 53.44 -70.60
CA GLN A 208 -29.29 54.65 -69.77
C GLN A 208 -28.27 54.52 -68.63
N PRO A 209 -27.74 55.64 -68.09
CA PRO A 209 -26.91 55.62 -66.89
C PRO A 209 -27.65 55.00 -65.70
N VAL A 210 -27.01 54.05 -65.02
CA VAL A 210 -27.56 53.37 -63.83
C VAL A 210 -26.92 53.97 -62.58
N ARG A 211 -27.74 54.30 -61.58
CA ARG A 211 -27.27 54.84 -60.30
C ARG A 211 -27.21 53.79 -59.20
N TYR A 212 -28.14 52.84 -59.20
CA TYR A 212 -28.27 51.80 -58.19
C TYR A 212 -28.25 50.41 -58.85
N VAL A 213 -27.39 49.53 -58.33
CA VAL A 213 -27.26 48.14 -58.80
C VAL A 213 -27.55 47.19 -57.63
N ARG A 214 -28.38 46.19 -57.87
CA ARG A 214 -28.72 45.12 -56.92
C ARG A 214 -28.43 43.79 -57.59
N ILE A 215 -27.55 43.00 -56.96
CA ILE A 215 -27.34 41.61 -57.35
C ILE A 215 -28.33 40.73 -56.59
N GLN A 216 -29.08 39.90 -57.31
CA GLN A 216 -29.97 38.89 -56.75
C GLN A 216 -29.42 37.50 -57.07
N PRO A 217 -28.84 36.79 -56.08
CA PRO A 217 -28.49 35.37 -56.22
C PRO A 217 -29.71 34.53 -56.57
N LEU A 218 -29.54 33.57 -57.46
CA LEU A 218 -30.58 32.62 -57.90
C LEU A 218 -30.20 31.18 -57.52
N GLU A 219 -28.92 30.83 -57.62
CA GLU A 219 -28.39 29.52 -57.25
C GLU A 219 -27.02 29.69 -56.57
N TRP A 220 -26.67 28.83 -55.62
CA TRP A 220 -25.42 28.88 -54.86
C TRP A 220 -24.90 27.49 -54.46
N HIS A 221 -23.67 27.45 -53.97
CA HIS A 221 -23.10 26.35 -53.20
C HIS A 221 -23.06 26.75 -51.73
N GLY A 222 -23.56 25.89 -50.82
CA GLY A 222 -23.66 26.18 -49.39
C GLY A 222 -24.63 27.33 -49.07
N HIS A 223 -24.18 28.56 -49.27
CA HIS A 223 -24.90 29.81 -48.98
C HIS A 223 -24.50 30.91 -49.99
N PRO A 224 -25.39 31.86 -50.34
CA PRO A 224 -25.04 32.94 -51.27
C PRO A 224 -23.99 33.90 -50.70
N GLY A 225 -22.74 33.74 -51.14
CA GLY A 225 -21.63 34.66 -50.92
C GLY A 225 -21.12 35.26 -52.23
N LEU A 226 -20.90 36.58 -52.28
CA LEU A 226 -20.38 37.27 -53.48
C LEU A 226 -19.36 38.36 -53.12
N ARG A 227 -18.17 38.30 -53.74
CA ARG A 227 -17.30 39.47 -53.98
C ARG A 227 -17.54 39.93 -55.41
N LEU A 228 -17.56 41.23 -55.65
CA LEU A 228 -17.86 41.81 -56.96
C LEU A 228 -17.10 43.12 -57.16
N GLU A 229 -16.78 43.41 -58.41
CA GLU A 229 -16.25 44.68 -58.92
C GLU A 229 -17.14 45.08 -60.11
N ILE A 230 -17.38 46.38 -60.34
CA ILE A 230 -18.29 46.85 -61.41
C ILE A 230 -17.56 47.79 -62.35
N TYR A 231 -17.43 47.38 -63.62
CA TYR A 231 -16.80 48.16 -64.68
C TYR A 231 -17.84 48.91 -65.53
N GLY A 232 -17.50 50.12 -65.98
CA GLY A 232 -18.33 50.96 -66.83
C GLY A 232 -17.56 52.15 -67.40
N TRP A 233 -18.20 52.95 -68.25
CA TRP A 233 -17.59 54.10 -68.94
C TRP A 233 -18.52 55.31 -68.96
N ALA A 234 -17.96 56.51 -69.20
CA ALA A 234 -18.72 57.74 -69.35
C ALA A 234 -19.21 57.94 -70.81
N PRO A 235 -20.34 58.63 -71.08
CA PRO A 235 -20.84 58.82 -72.44
C PRO A 235 -19.94 59.75 -73.27
N GLY A 236 -19.48 59.34 -74.46
CA GLY A 236 -18.77 60.29 -75.36
C GLY A 236 -18.15 59.81 -76.69
N GLU A 237 -17.73 58.55 -76.86
CA GLU A 237 -16.68 58.21 -77.87
C GLU A 237 -17.08 57.12 -78.90
N GLU A 238 -17.14 57.45 -80.22
CA GLU A 238 -16.88 56.55 -81.39
C GLU A 238 -17.14 57.20 -82.80
N ALA A 239 -16.46 56.69 -83.86
CA ALA A 239 -16.79 56.68 -85.33
C ALA A 239 -15.89 57.45 -86.36
N ALA A 240 -15.63 56.84 -87.56
CA ALA A 240 -15.49 57.47 -88.92
C ALA A 240 -14.94 56.52 -90.05
N THR A 241 -15.44 56.64 -91.32
CA THR A 241 -14.70 56.52 -92.65
C THR A 241 -15.63 56.49 -93.91
N PRO A 242 -15.26 57.07 -95.10
CA PRO A 242 -16.05 57.03 -96.36
C PRO A 242 -15.30 56.63 -97.69
N LYS A 243 -15.97 56.73 -98.87
CA LYS A 243 -15.55 56.30 -100.25
C LYS A 243 -15.59 57.44 -101.33
N ALA A 244 -15.08 57.23 -102.56
CA ALA A 244 -14.93 58.24 -103.64
C ALA A 244 -15.27 57.80 -105.12
N LYS A 245 -15.19 58.74 -106.10
CA LYS A 245 -15.45 58.67 -107.59
C LYS A 245 -14.62 59.76 -108.34
N GLY A 246 -14.53 59.92 -109.68
CA GLY A 246 -14.94 59.12 -110.87
C GLY A 246 -15.17 59.95 -112.18
N ASP A 247 -14.93 59.36 -113.36
CA ASP A 247 -15.40 59.71 -114.75
C ASP A 247 -14.90 61.04 -115.44
N PRO A 248 -15.28 61.40 -116.72
CA PRO A 248 -14.79 60.76 -117.97
C PRO A 248 -14.38 61.73 -119.17
N THR A 249 -14.69 61.36 -120.43
CA THR A 249 -13.95 61.68 -121.71
C THR A 249 -14.72 62.52 -122.76
N VAL A 250 -14.02 63.17 -123.73
CA VAL A 250 -14.58 63.76 -125.00
C VAL A 250 -13.65 63.49 -126.23
N SER A 251 -14.16 63.58 -127.47
CA SER A 251 -13.56 63.07 -128.75
C SER A 251 -13.37 64.14 -129.87
N LEU A 252 -12.57 63.85 -130.93
CA LEU A 252 -12.36 64.72 -132.12
C LEU A 252 -11.60 64.05 -133.31
N SER A 253 -12.05 64.35 -134.55
CA SER A 253 -11.41 64.39 -135.91
C SER A 253 -10.42 63.31 -136.46
N LEU A 254 -10.33 63.22 -137.80
CA LEU A 254 -9.53 62.25 -138.58
C LEU A 254 -8.07 62.68 -138.83
N ALA A 255 -7.80 63.97 -139.07
CA ALA A 255 -6.41 64.48 -139.11
C ALA A 255 -5.78 64.36 -137.71
N ASP A 256 -6.60 64.61 -136.69
CA ASP A 256 -6.32 64.28 -135.29
C ASP A 256 -5.98 62.79 -135.13
N MET A 257 -6.61 61.88 -135.87
CA MET A 257 -6.42 60.43 -135.71
C MET A 257 -4.97 59.96 -135.98
N LEU A 258 -4.21 60.62 -136.86
CA LEU A 258 -2.79 60.27 -137.08
C LEU A 258 -1.86 60.85 -136.01
N CYS A 259 -2.09 62.10 -135.58
CA CYS A 259 -1.37 62.68 -134.44
C CYS A 259 -1.72 61.94 -133.13
N ARG A 260 -2.98 61.51 -132.99
CA ARG A 260 -3.46 60.59 -131.96
C ARG A 260 -2.82 59.21 -132.12
N LEU A 261 -2.62 58.66 -133.31
CA LEU A 261 -1.97 57.36 -133.47
C LEU A 261 -0.53 57.37 -132.96
N ASP A 262 0.27 58.40 -133.28
CA ASP A 262 1.62 58.52 -132.75
C ASP A 262 1.63 58.86 -131.25
N ASN A 263 0.72 59.73 -130.77
CA ASN A 263 0.54 59.94 -129.33
C ASN A 263 0.08 58.67 -128.58
N VAL A 264 -0.77 57.84 -129.19
CA VAL A 264 -1.23 56.55 -128.66
C VAL A 264 -0.10 55.53 -128.73
N ASN A 265 0.72 55.50 -129.78
CA ASN A 265 1.90 54.63 -129.86
C ASN A 265 3.00 55.07 -128.88
N LYS A 266 3.15 56.37 -128.59
CA LYS A 266 4.02 56.91 -127.54
C LYS A 266 3.46 56.57 -126.15
N LYS A 267 2.17 56.82 -125.90
CA LYS A 267 1.47 56.45 -124.66
C LYS A 267 1.44 54.95 -124.42
N ALA A 268 1.30 54.11 -125.45
CA ALA A 268 1.29 52.65 -125.35
C ALA A 268 2.69 52.09 -125.11
N ARG A 269 3.75 52.68 -125.69
CA ARG A 269 5.14 52.36 -125.30
C ARG A 269 5.45 52.79 -123.87
N PHE A 270 4.93 53.92 -123.42
CA PHE A 270 5.02 54.36 -122.03
C PHE A 270 4.23 53.44 -121.10
N LEU A 271 2.98 53.08 -121.43
CA LEU A 271 2.16 52.12 -120.68
C LEU A 271 2.82 50.75 -120.63
N LYS A 272 3.36 50.25 -121.75
CA LYS A 272 4.08 48.97 -121.79
C LYS A 272 5.27 48.99 -120.83
N ARG A 273 6.13 50.02 -120.88
CA ARG A 273 7.24 50.17 -119.92
C ARG A 273 6.77 50.35 -118.48
N ALA A 274 5.69 51.08 -118.25
CA ALA A 274 5.12 51.27 -116.91
C ALA A 274 4.51 49.97 -116.35
N VAL A 275 3.89 49.14 -117.20
CA VAL A 275 3.37 47.81 -116.85
C VAL A 275 4.51 46.81 -116.67
N GLU A 276 5.56 46.86 -117.48
CA GLU A 276 6.78 46.05 -117.31
C GLU A 276 7.49 46.39 -115.98
N LEU A 277 7.63 47.68 -115.66
CA LEU A 277 8.18 48.14 -114.37
C LEU A 277 7.25 47.80 -113.18
N ALA A 278 5.93 47.96 -113.34
CA ALA A 278 4.97 47.59 -112.29
C ALA A 278 4.90 46.07 -112.08
N HIS A 279 5.05 45.28 -113.13
CA HIS A 279 5.13 43.82 -113.05
C HIS A 279 6.43 43.37 -112.40
N ALA A 280 7.57 43.95 -112.77
CA ALA A 280 8.84 43.70 -112.08
C ALA A 280 8.77 44.07 -110.58
N ALA A 281 8.21 45.23 -110.25
CA ALA A 281 7.99 45.64 -108.87
C ALA A 281 6.98 44.74 -108.12
N ALA A 282 5.97 44.19 -108.80
CA ALA A 282 5.05 43.22 -108.22
C ALA A 282 5.71 41.85 -107.99
N VAL A 283 6.57 41.40 -108.89
CA VAL A 283 7.36 40.17 -108.76
C VAL A 283 8.37 40.29 -107.61
N GLU A 284 9.07 41.43 -107.47
CA GLU A 284 9.94 41.63 -106.31
C GLU A 284 9.17 41.72 -105.00
N ARG A 285 8.03 42.43 -104.94
CA ARG A 285 7.16 42.43 -103.76
C ARG A 285 6.65 41.03 -103.39
N LEU A 286 6.39 40.17 -104.37
CA LEU A 286 6.00 38.78 -104.14
C LEU A 286 7.19 37.95 -103.63
N ARG A 287 8.40 38.15 -104.16
CA ARG A 287 9.65 37.55 -103.64
C ARG A 287 10.01 38.04 -102.24
N GLU A 288 9.68 39.29 -101.90
CA GLU A 288 9.85 39.85 -100.56
C GLU A 288 8.80 39.29 -99.59
N ALA A 289 7.54 39.18 -100.01
CA ALA A 289 6.49 38.54 -99.23
C ALA A 289 6.79 37.08 -98.93
N GLN A 290 7.24 36.30 -99.95
CA GLN A 290 7.67 34.91 -99.78
C GLN A 290 8.84 34.79 -98.79
N ARG A 291 9.87 35.62 -98.89
CA ARG A 291 10.98 35.65 -97.92
C ARG A 291 10.50 35.98 -96.50
N GLN A 292 9.58 36.93 -96.34
CA GLN A 292 8.99 37.27 -95.03
C GLN A 292 8.12 36.13 -94.47
N GLU A 293 7.44 35.37 -95.33
CA GLU A 293 6.64 34.20 -94.95
C GLU A 293 7.54 33.01 -94.55
N GLU A 294 8.60 32.74 -95.32
CA GLU A 294 9.65 31.78 -94.98
C GLU A 294 10.34 32.12 -93.65
N GLU A 295 10.72 33.40 -93.45
CA GLU A 295 11.28 33.88 -92.18
C GLU A 295 10.32 33.72 -90.99
N ARG A 296 9.01 33.94 -91.19
CA ARG A 296 7.99 33.74 -90.14
C ARG A 296 7.84 32.26 -89.82
N ASN A 297 7.73 31.41 -90.83
CA ASN A 297 7.61 29.97 -90.67
C ASN A 297 8.86 29.38 -89.98
N GLN A 298 10.05 29.89 -90.27
CA GLN A 298 11.29 29.54 -89.56
C GLN A 298 11.28 29.99 -88.09
N LYS A 299 10.81 31.21 -87.79
CA LYS A 299 10.68 31.72 -86.41
C LYS A 299 9.66 30.90 -85.62
N GLU A 300 8.49 30.62 -86.19
CA GLU A 300 7.49 29.74 -85.58
C GLU A 300 8.02 28.31 -85.34
N LEU A 301 8.82 27.76 -86.25
CA LEU A 301 9.42 26.42 -86.08
C LEU A 301 10.50 26.41 -84.98
N ALA A 302 11.29 27.48 -84.87
CA ALA A 302 12.24 27.68 -83.78
C ALA A 302 11.53 27.83 -82.42
N GLU A 303 10.42 28.60 -82.37
CA GLU A 303 9.59 28.74 -81.17
C GLU A 303 8.93 27.42 -80.77
N LYS A 304 8.35 26.67 -81.72
CA LYS A 304 7.75 25.35 -81.47
C LYS A 304 8.77 24.35 -80.93
N SER A 305 9.93 24.23 -81.58
CA SER A 305 11.00 23.32 -81.12
C SER A 305 11.63 23.74 -79.78
N ALA A 306 11.69 25.05 -79.46
CA ALA A 306 12.08 25.51 -78.13
C ALA A 306 11.05 25.15 -77.04
N VAL A 307 9.75 25.24 -77.34
CA VAL A 307 8.67 24.81 -76.44
C VAL A 307 8.67 23.29 -76.25
N GLU A 308 8.92 22.51 -77.31
CA GLU A 308 9.06 21.05 -77.24
C GLU A 308 10.27 20.64 -76.37
N GLN A 309 11.39 21.34 -76.47
CA GLN A 309 12.55 21.13 -75.58
C GLN A 309 12.23 21.48 -74.12
N GLN A 310 11.57 22.61 -73.86
CA GLN A 310 11.14 22.99 -72.51
C GLN A 310 10.16 21.97 -71.91
N LEU A 311 9.26 21.42 -72.72
CA LEU A 311 8.34 20.35 -72.32
C LEU A 311 9.10 19.04 -71.99
N ALA A 312 10.06 18.65 -72.83
CA ALA A 312 10.87 17.45 -72.59
C ALA A 312 11.71 17.56 -71.29
N ASP A 313 12.30 18.73 -71.02
CA ASP A 313 13.05 18.98 -69.79
C ASP A 313 12.14 19.11 -68.56
N ALA A 314 10.90 19.61 -68.70
CA ALA A 314 9.91 19.59 -67.64
C ALA A 314 9.42 18.17 -67.31
N LEU A 315 9.26 17.31 -68.32
CA LEU A 315 8.90 15.90 -68.14
C LEU A 315 10.02 15.11 -67.44
N LYS A 316 11.28 15.31 -67.81
CA LYS A 316 12.43 14.72 -67.08
C LYS A 316 12.44 15.11 -65.61
N LYS A 317 12.26 16.40 -65.29
CA LYS A 317 12.21 16.89 -63.90
C LYS A 317 11.02 16.30 -63.13
N LEU A 318 9.89 16.07 -63.78
CA LEU A 318 8.76 15.34 -63.18
C LEU A 318 9.09 13.86 -62.91
N GLU A 319 9.86 13.20 -63.77
CA GLU A 319 10.32 11.82 -63.59
C GLU A 319 11.34 11.73 -62.43
N GLU A 320 12.32 12.64 -62.39
CA GLU A 320 13.28 12.79 -61.29
C GLU A 320 12.58 13.03 -59.94
N LEU A 321 11.58 13.92 -59.91
CA LEU A 321 10.78 14.19 -58.70
C LEU A 321 9.91 12.99 -58.29
N ARG A 322 9.41 12.18 -59.22
CA ARG A 322 8.69 10.92 -58.91
C ARG A 322 9.62 9.87 -58.31
N GLN A 323 10.82 9.73 -58.85
CA GLN A 323 11.84 8.81 -58.30
C GLN A 323 12.26 9.23 -56.89
N ALA A 324 12.44 10.55 -56.66
CA ALA A 324 12.68 11.09 -55.32
C ALA A 324 11.49 10.89 -54.37
N HIS A 325 10.24 11.00 -54.85
CA HIS A 325 9.04 10.74 -54.06
C HIS A 325 8.96 9.28 -53.62
N HIS A 326 9.14 8.32 -54.54
CA HIS A 326 9.13 6.89 -54.19
C HIS A 326 10.25 6.51 -53.21
N LEU A 327 11.46 7.07 -53.36
CA LEU A 327 12.54 6.85 -52.39
C LEU A 327 12.19 7.39 -50.99
N LEU A 328 11.44 8.49 -50.90
CA LEU A 328 10.95 9.05 -49.64
C LEU A 328 9.77 8.24 -49.07
N GLU A 329 8.90 7.67 -49.92
CA GLU A 329 7.84 6.72 -49.50
C GLU A 329 8.43 5.43 -48.94
N ASP A 330 9.46 4.86 -49.59
CA ASP A 330 10.18 3.67 -49.12
C ASP A 330 10.87 3.93 -47.77
N GLN A 331 11.54 5.09 -47.63
CA GLN A 331 12.15 5.51 -46.36
C GLN A 331 11.11 5.74 -45.26
N LEU A 332 9.96 6.33 -45.59
CA LEU A 332 8.87 6.53 -44.64
C LEU A 332 8.32 5.19 -44.15
N GLN A 333 8.04 4.25 -45.06
CA GLN A 333 7.62 2.88 -44.69
C GLN A 333 8.67 2.16 -43.84
N GLU A 334 9.97 2.31 -44.13
CA GLU A 334 11.03 1.72 -43.31
C GLU A 334 11.05 2.33 -41.88
N THR A 335 10.77 3.62 -41.73
CA THR A 335 10.64 4.26 -40.41
C THR A 335 9.34 3.89 -39.68
N GLU A 336 8.24 3.71 -40.40
CA GLU A 336 6.96 3.24 -39.83
C GLU A 336 7.09 1.80 -39.33
N GLN A 337 7.74 0.91 -40.08
CA GLN A 337 8.00 -0.46 -39.62
C GLN A 337 8.89 -0.48 -38.36
N LYS A 338 9.99 0.30 -38.33
CA LYS A 338 10.85 0.43 -37.14
C LYS A 338 10.08 0.99 -35.93
N LEU A 339 9.12 1.90 -36.16
CA LEU A 339 8.24 2.42 -35.11
C LEU A 339 7.24 1.35 -34.62
N ILE A 340 6.70 0.53 -35.51
CA ILE A 340 5.84 -0.62 -35.15
C ILE A 340 6.65 -1.61 -34.30
N ASP A 341 7.84 -2.02 -34.76
CA ASP A 341 8.70 -2.98 -34.08
C ASP A 341 9.04 -2.51 -32.66
N ALA A 342 9.51 -1.26 -32.51
CA ALA A 342 9.80 -0.64 -31.23
C ALA A 342 8.57 -0.54 -30.30
N ASN A 343 7.38 -0.30 -30.85
CA ASN A 343 6.13 -0.36 -30.07
C ASN A 343 5.80 -1.80 -29.62
N THR A 344 6.10 -2.84 -30.42
CA THR A 344 5.95 -4.23 -29.96
C THR A 344 6.95 -4.60 -28.87
N GLU A 345 8.18 -4.06 -28.92
CA GLU A 345 9.17 -4.24 -27.86
C GLU A 345 8.78 -3.52 -26.58
N LYS A 346 8.28 -2.28 -26.68
CA LYS A 346 7.68 -1.57 -25.53
C LYS A 346 6.56 -2.41 -24.89
N LEU A 347 5.63 -2.93 -25.68
CA LEU A 347 4.51 -3.74 -25.17
C LEU A 347 4.97 -5.04 -24.49
N LYS A 348 6.03 -5.71 -24.99
CA LYS A 348 6.63 -6.87 -24.31
C LYS A 348 7.20 -6.48 -22.94
N LEU A 349 7.99 -5.40 -22.90
CA LEU A 349 8.58 -4.88 -21.66
C LEU A 349 7.52 -4.39 -20.65
N GLU A 350 6.40 -3.86 -21.12
CA GLU A 350 5.28 -3.41 -20.29
C GLU A 350 4.56 -4.63 -19.65
N VAL A 351 4.35 -5.72 -20.41
CA VAL A 351 3.83 -6.99 -19.88
C VAL A 351 4.81 -7.69 -18.92
N ASP A 352 6.10 -7.69 -19.22
CA ASP A 352 7.12 -8.29 -18.32
C ASP A 352 7.34 -7.45 -17.05
N LYS A 353 7.10 -6.13 -17.12
CA LYS A 353 6.99 -5.27 -15.95
C LYS A 353 5.77 -5.64 -15.10
N GLU A 354 4.58 -5.76 -15.68
CA GLU A 354 3.37 -6.17 -14.94
C GLU A 354 3.51 -7.55 -14.27
N ARG A 355 4.18 -8.50 -14.94
CA ARG A 355 4.55 -9.80 -14.37
C ARG A 355 5.54 -9.68 -13.20
N SER A 356 6.48 -8.75 -13.26
CA SER A 356 7.43 -8.50 -12.18
C SER A 356 6.76 -7.81 -10.99
N GLU A 357 5.88 -6.83 -11.23
CA GLU A 357 5.12 -6.14 -10.18
C GLU A 357 4.16 -7.09 -9.46
N THR A 358 3.49 -8.00 -10.17
CA THR A 358 2.64 -9.04 -9.55
C THR A 358 3.45 -10.09 -8.79
N GLN A 359 4.67 -10.44 -9.25
CA GLN A 359 5.59 -11.27 -8.47
C GLN A 359 6.03 -10.57 -7.17
N CYS A 360 6.44 -9.30 -7.24
CA CYS A 360 6.80 -8.49 -6.07
C CYS A 360 5.65 -8.43 -5.05
N ALA A 361 4.42 -8.11 -5.47
CA ALA A 361 3.26 -8.09 -4.58
C ALA A 361 3.03 -9.46 -3.89
N SER A 362 3.19 -10.57 -4.62
CA SER A 362 3.07 -11.93 -4.04
C SER A 362 4.20 -12.31 -3.08
N LEU A 363 5.34 -11.62 -3.14
CA LEU A 363 6.45 -11.79 -2.19
C LEU A 363 6.28 -10.87 -0.99
N GLU A 364 5.77 -9.66 -1.17
CA GLU A 364 5.38 -8.73 -0.10
C GLU A 364 4.27 -9.32 0.78
N GLU A 365 3.26 -9.97 0.18
CA GLU A 365 2.20 -10.69 0.91
C GLU A 365 2.77 -11.84 1.77
N LYS A 366 3.68 -12.64 1.20
CA LYS A 366 4.37 -13.74 1.93
C LYS A 366 5.29 -13.24 3.03
N LEU A 367 5.97 -12.11 2.80
CA LEU A 367 6.83 -11.47 3.80
C LEU A 367 5.98 -10.84 4.92
N GLY A 368 4.80 -10.33 4.60
CA GLY A 368 3.79 -9.89 5.56
C GLY A 368 3.32 -11.03 6.47
N SER A 369 2.85 -12.14 5.92
CA SER A 369 2.39 -13.29 6.72
C SER A 369 3.53 -13.98 7.48
N ALA A 370 4.75 -14.03 6.92
CA ALA A 370 5.92 -14.49 7.67
C ALA A 370 6.24 -13.58 8.87
N ASN A 371 6.16 -12.25 8.72
CA ASN A 371 6.35 -11.31 9.82
C ASN A 371 5.25 -11.41 10.88
N GLU A 372 4.00 -11.65 10.48
CA GLU A 372 2.88 -11.87 11.40
C GLU A 372 3.06 -13.16 12.21
N ASN A 373 3.47 -14.26 11.57
CA ASN A 373 3.83 -15.50 12.25
C ASN A 373 5.00 -15.27 13.22
N ILE A 374 6.06 -14.56 12.81
CA ILE A 374 7.20 -14.21 13.68
C ILE A 374 6.76 -13.35 14.88
N ALA A 375 5.74 -12.50 14.74
CA ALA A 375 5.18 -11.75 15.86
C ALA A 375 4.41 -12.67 16.82
N GLN A 376 3.59 -13.58 16.31
CA GLN A 376 2.85 -14.57 17.11
C GLN A 376 3.79 -15.53 17.86
N GLU A 377 4.85 -16.04 17.23
CA GLU A 377 5.84 -16.89 17.92
C GLU A 377 6.60 -16.10 19.00
N LYS A 378 6.92 -14.82 18.78
CA LYS A 378 7.53 -13.97 19.82
C LYS A 378 6.61 -13.74 21.01
N GLU A 379 5.30 -13.54 20.78
CA GLU A 379 4.31 -13.43 21.85
C GLU A 379 4.22 -14.72 22.67
N LYS A 380 4.25 -15.89 22.02
CA LYS A 380 4.34 -17.18 22.72
C LYS A 380 5.63 -17.35 23.51
N VAL A 381 6.78 -16.95 22.97
CA VAL A 381 8.08 -17.01 23.67
C VAL A 381 8.05 -16.16 24.94
N VAL A 382 7.58 -14.91 24.87
CA VAL A 382 7.41 -14.06 26.07
C VAL A 382 6.44 -14.70 27.08
N GLY A 383 5.35 -15.28 26.61
CA GLY A 383 4.41 -16.05 27.44
C GLY A 383 4.90 -17.43 27.91
N LEU A 384 6.13 -17.84 27.55
CA LEU A 384 6.85 -18.97 28.12
C LEU A 384 7.94 -18.48 29.08
N GLU A 385 8.66 -17.40 28.75
CA GLU A 385 9.60 -16.73 29.64
C GLU A 385 8.94 -16.29 30.97
N GLU A 386 7.72 -15.75 30.91
CA GLU A 386 6.91 -15.42 32.11
C GLU A 386 6.64 -16.66 32.98
N LYS A 387 6.26 -17.78 32.37
CA LYS A 387 5.99 -19.05 33.08
C LYS A 387 7.27 -19.67 33.68
N VAL A 388 8.41 -19.55 32.98
CA VAL A 388 9.71 -19.98 33.50
C VAL A 388 10.10 -19.13 34.70
N SER A 389 9.84 -17.82 34.67
CA SER A 389 10.04 -16.94 35.83
C SER A 389 9.13 -17.34 37.01
N ASP A 390 7.85 -17.61 36.77
CA ASP A 390 6.91 -18.04 37.82
C ASP A 390 7.29 -19.39 38.44
N LEU A 391 7.76 -20.34 37.63
CA LEU A 391 8.23 -21.64 38.12
C LEU A 391 9.55 -21.52 38.88
N ASN A 392 10.46 -20.63 38.46
CA ASN A 392 11.69 -20.35 39.21
C ASN A 392 11.38 -19.71 40.56
N ASN A 393 10.47 -18.73 40.62
CA ASN A 393 10.01 -18.13 41.88
C ASN A 393 9.43 -19.20 42.83
N GLN A 394 8.61 -20.12 42.31
CA GLN A 394 8.06 -21.24 43.10
C GLN A 394 9.14 -22.22 43.58
N ALA A 395 10.18 -22.46 42.77
CA ALA A 395 11.31 -23.29 43.16
C ALA A 395 12.14 -22.62 44.28
N GLU A 396 12.36 -21.31 44.21
CA GLU A 396 13.03 -20.54 45.26
C GLU A 396 12.22 -20.54 46.57
N ASP A 397 10.90 -20.32 46.54
CA ASP A 397 10.01 -20.41 47.71
C ASP A 397 10.05 -21.80 48.37
N LEU A 398 9.97 -22.87 47.56
CA LEU A 398 10.09 -24.25 48.05
C LEU A 398 11.47 -24.55 48.63
N GLN A 399 12.54 -24.01 48.03
CA GLN A 399 13.90 -24.17 48.53
C GLN A 399 14.12 -23.42 49.85
N MET A 400 13.50 -22.25 50.05
CA MET A 400 13.45 -21.56 51.35
C MET A 400 12.68 -22.39 52.39
N GLN A 401 11.54 -22.99 52.01
CA GLN A 401 10.78 -23.86 52.92
C GLN A 401 11.58 -25.10 53.33
N ILE A 402 12.31 -25.73 52.41
CA ILE A 402 13.24 -26.84 52.71
C ILE A 402 14.36 -26.38 53.66
N GLY A 403 14.86 -25.15 53.49
CA GLY A 403 15.80 -24.53 54.42
C GLY A 403 15.27 -24.46 55.85
N VAL A 404 14.09 -23.87 56.05
CA VAL A 404 13.44 -23.77 57.38
C VAL A 404 13.21 -25.15 57.99
N LEU A 405 12.68 -26.11 57.24
CA LEU A 405 12.46 -27.48 57.73
C LEU A 405 13.78 -28.21 58.07
N THR A 406 14.87 -27.86 57.41
CA THR A 406 16.22 -28.38 57.70
C THR A 406 16.76 -27.80 59.01
N GLU A 407 16.57 -26.50 59.24
CA GLU A 407 16.92 -25.83 60.51
C GLU A 407 16.07 -26.36 61.67
N GLU A 408 14.75 -26.49 61.51
CA GLU A 408 13.86 -27.08 62.54
C GLU A 408 14.26 -28.52 62.89
N ARG A 409 14.58 -29.35 61.88
CA ARG A 409 15.08 -30.73 62.08
C ARG A 409 16.39 -30.75 62.87
N ASP A 410 17.35 -29.90 62.51
CA ASP A 410 18.66 -29.92 63.16
C ASP A 410 18.61 -29.31 64.57
N CYS A 411 17.77 -28.31 64.82
CA CYS A 411 17.44 -27.86 66.17
C CYS A 411 16.74 -28.95 67.00
N ALA A 412 15.85 -29.74 66.40
CA ALA A 412 15.22 -30.88 67.07
C ALA A 412 16.24 -31.97 67.42
N ARG A 413 17.19 -32.29 66.52
CA ARG A 413 18.27 -33.25 66.78
C ARG A 413 19.19 -32.77 67.90
N THR A 414 19.63 -31.51 67.90
CA THR A 414 20.45 -30.98 69.01
C THR A 414 19.69 -30.95 70.34
N ARG A 415 18.37 -30.78 70.32
CA ARG A 415 17.53 -30.93 71.51
C ARG A 415 17.38 -32.39 71.98
N GLU A 416 17.44 -33.35 71.06
CA GLU A 416 17.51 -34.78 71.37
C GLU A 416 18.88 -35.15 71.97
N GLU A 417 19.97 -34.61 71.41
CA GLU A 417 21.35 -34.71 71.93
C GLU A 417 21.43 -34.14 73.38
N GLU A 418 20.89 -32.94 73.64
CA GLU A 418 20.73 -32.36 74.98
C GLU A 418 19.97 -33.28 75.95
N LEU A 419 18.88 -33.91 75.48
CA LEU A 419 18.07 -34.80 76.31
C LEU A 419 18.81 -36.10 76.65
N PHE A 420 19.56 -36.68 75.70
CA PHE A 420 20.41 -37.84 75.96
C PHE A 420 21.49 -37.53 76.99
N ASP A 421 22.18 -36.39 76.90
CA ASP A 421 23.17 -35.98 77.91
C ASP A 421 22.53 -35.81 79.30
N THR A 422 21.33 -35.21 79.39
CA THR A 422 20.63 -35.12 80.69
C THR A 422 20.15 -36.48 81.21
N LEU A 423 19.78 -37.42 80.33
CA LEU A 423 19.42 -38.79 80.72
C LEU A 423 20.63 -39.53 81.28
N ASN A 424 21.76 -39.51 80.57
CA ASN A 424 23.03 -40.11 81.00
C ASN A 424 23.45 -39.59 82.39
N ALA A 425 23.37 -38.28 82.62
CA ALA A 425 23.66 -37.67 83.92
C ALA A 425 22.71 -38.13 85.03
N ARG A 426 21.42 -38.37 84.73
CA ARG A 426 20.45 -38.92 85.71
C ARG A 426 20.66 -40.42 85.95
N GLU A 427 21.11 -41.18 84.96
CA GLU A 427 21.52 -42.57 85.16
C GLU A 427 22.79 -42.66 86.02
N GLU A 428 23.76 -41.76 85.83
CA GLU A 428 24.94 -41.65 86.70
C GLU A 428 24.56 -41.25 88.14
N GLU A 429 23.68 -40.25 88.34
CA GLU A 429 23.13 -39.93 89.67
C GLU A 429 22.43 -41.14 90.30
N LEU A 430 21.63 -41.89 89.53
CA LEU A 430 20.95 -43.09 90.02
C LEU A 430 21.94 -44.20 90.41
N MET A 431 22.98 -44.44 89.61
CA MET A 431 24.05 -45.38 89.97
C MET A 431 24.75 -44.97 91.27
N ASN A 432 25.14 -43.70 91.40
CA ASN A 432 25.75 -43.17 92.63
C ASN A 432 24.82 -43.33 93.86
N THR A 433 23.51 -43.07 93.74
CA THR A 433 22.58 -43.31 94.86
C THR A 433 22.41 -44.80 95.17
N ASN A 434 22.40 -45.68 94.16
CA ASN A 434 22.32 -47.12 94.34
C ASN A 434 23.57 -47.69 95.01
N GLU A 435 24.77 -47.24 94.63
CA GLU A 435 26.02 -47.57 95.34
C GLU A 435 25.98 -47.09 96.79
N GLY A 436 25.44 -45.89 97.05
CA GLY A 436 25.19 -45.41 98.41
C GLY A 436 24.21 -46.29 99.22
N TYR A 437 23.16 -46.81 98.58
CA TYR A 437 22.23 -47.76 99.21
C TYR A 437 22.88 -49.12 99.47
N VAL A 438 23.72 -49.62 98.56
CA VAL A 438 24.49 -50.87 98.76
C VAL A 438 25.46 -50.69 99.93
N TYR A 439 26.29 -49.64 99.92
CA TYR A 439 27.22 -49.34 101.02
C TYR A 439 26.52 -49.22 102.38
N LEU A 440 25.39 -48.50 102.45
CA LEU A 440 24.60 -48.39 103.68
C LEU A 440 24.02 -49.75 104.10
N THR A 441 23.63 -50.60 103.15
CA THR A 441 23.10 -51.95 103.40
C THR A 441 24.18 -52.89 103.92
N ASP A 442 25.38 -52.86 103.35
CA ASP A 442 26.53 -53.67 103.76
C ASP A 442 27.01 -53.28 105.16
N ASN A 443 27.16 -51.97 105.42
CA ASN A 443 27.44 -51.43 106.76
C ASN A 443 26.33 -51.83 107.78
N LEU A 444 25.08 -51.97 107.36
CA LEU A 444 24.00 -52.47 108.24
C LEU A 444 24.10 -53.98 108.50
N HIS A 445 24.69 -54.76 107.58
CA HIS A 445 25.00 -56.17 107.84
C HIS A 445 26.20 -56.31 108.78
N GLU A 446 27.29 -55.57 108.54
CA GLU A 446 28.47 -55.55 109.43
C GLU A 446 28.09 -55.19 110.88
N VAL A 447 27.31 -54.11 111.08
CA VAL A 447 26.81 -53.72 112.41
C VAL A 447 25.82 -54.73 113.01
N ARG A 448 25.11 -55.53 112.18
CA ARG A 448 24.27 -56.64 112.67
C ARG A 448 25.10 -57.84 113.09
N GLU A 449 26.14 -58.21 112.35
CA GLU A 449 27.07 -59.28 112.71
C GLU A 449 27.87 -58.92 113.96
N GLU A 450 28.34 -57.67 114.10
CA GLU A 450 28.93 -57.17 115.34
C GLU A 450 27.96 -57.31 116.53
N LEU A 451 26.69 -56.90 116.34
CA LEU A 451 25.66 -56.99 117.38
C LEU A 451 25.33 -58.44 117.75
N GLU A 452 25.29 -59.34 116.77
CA GLU A 452 25.08 -60.77 116.98
C GLU A 452 26.26 -61.41 117.75
N GLU A 453 27.52 -61.03 117.45
CA GLU A 453 28.68 -61.42 118.26
C GLU A 453 28.61 -60.86 119.69
N LYS A 454 28.13 -59.61 119.88
CA LYS A 454 27.91 -59.05 121.22
C LYS A 454 26.75 -59.71 121.97
N VAL A 455 25.75 -60.23 121.26
CA VAL A 455 24.67 -61.06 121.82
C VAL A 455 25.20 -62.44 122.21
N GLU A 456 25.94 -63.13 121.36
CA GLU A 456 26.55 -64.42 121.68
C GLU A 456 27.53 -64.31 122.87
N THR A 457 28.40 -63.30 122.89
CA THR A 457 29.34 -63.12 124.01
C THR A 457 28.65 -62.74 125.31
N ARG A 458 27.55 -61.96 125.26
CA ARG A 458 26.64 -61.76 126.41
C ARG A 458 26.04 -63.08 126.89
N ASP A 459 25.57 -63.93 125.98
CA ASP A 459 24.86 -65.16 126.35
C ASP A 459 25.81 -66.24 126.88
N ARG A 460 27.02 -66.37 126.32
CA ARG A 460 28.12 -67.17 126.92
C ARG A 460 28.52 -66.67 128.32
N LEU A 461 28.47 -65.35 128.57
CA LEU A 461 28.68 -64.78 129.90
C LEU A 461 27.51 -65.08 130.85
N ILE A 462 26.27 -65.11 130.35
CA ILE A 462 25.10 -65.53 131.14
C ILE A 462 25.17 -67.02 131.49
N GLU A 463 25.58 -67.88 130.55
CA GLU A 463 25.80 -69.31 130.79
C GLU A 463 26.86 -69.54 131.86
N THR A 464 28.07 -68.97 131.71
CA THR A 464 29.15 -69.13 132.71
C THR A 464 28.81 -68.52 134.08
N LEU A 465 28.02 -67.43 134.14
CA LEU A 465 27.47 -66.91 135.40
C LEU A 465 26.42 -67.85 136.01
N ASN A 466 25.58 -68.49 135.19
CA ASN A 466 24.60 -69.48 135.66
C ASN A 466 25.29 -70.76 136.16
N GLU A 467 26.33 -71.22 135.49
CA GLU A 467 27.20 -72.31 135.96
C GLU A 467 27.83 -71.97 137.33
N ARG A 468 28.46 -70.79 137.46
CA ARG A 468 29.05 -70.40 138.75
C ARG A 468 28.01 -70.17 139.86
N ASN A 469 26.79 -69.72 139.51
CA ASN A 469 25.68 -69.67 140.46
C ASN A 469 25.24 -71.07 140.90
N GLN A 470 25.21 -72.05 139.99
CA GLN A 470 24.92 -73.45 140.32
C GLN A 470 26.01 -74.08 141.19
N GLU A 471 27.29 -73.81 140.90
CA GLU A 471 28.40 -74.20 141.78
C GLU A 471 28.26 -73.60 143.20
N LEU A 472 27.91 -72.32 143.31
CA LEU A 472 27.66 -71.64 144.59
C LEU A 472 26.45 -72.21 145.34
N LEU A 473 25.40 -72.64 144.62
CA LEU A 473 24.25 -73.35 145.21
C LEU A 473 24.66 -74.72 145.75
N ASP A 474 25.52 -75.44 145.04
CA ASP A 474 26.07 -76.75 145.44
C ASP A 474 27.11 -76.65 146.57
N GLU A 475 27.98 -75.63 146.57
CA GLU A 475 28.81 -75.23 147.71
C GLU A 475 27.94 -74.92 148.93
N GLY A 476 26.87 -74.13 148.73
CA GLY A 476 25.88 -73.84 149.77
C GLY A 476 25.13 -75.08 150.27
N LEU A 477 24.86 -76.07 149.41
CA LEU A 477 24.28 -77.35 149.82
C LEU A 477 25.29 -78.16 150.65
N LYS A 478 26.55 -78.27 150.22
CA LYS A 478 27.62 -78.95 150.96
C LYS A 478 27.84 -78.29 152.34
N LEU A 479 27.86 -76.96 152.41
CA LEU A 479 27.97 -76.22 153.68
C LEU A 479 26.73 -76.40 154.58
N ARG A 480 25.52 -76.48 154.03
CA ARG A 480 24.31 -76.83 154.81
C ARG A 480 24.36 -78.26 155.32
N GLN A 481 24.89 -79.21 154.54
CA GLN A 481 25.08 -80.61 154.96
C GLN A 481 26.12 -80.73 156.08
N THR A 482 27.32 -80.15 155.92
CA THR A 482 28.37 -80.21 156.95
C THR A 482 27.99 -79.46 158.22
N ASN A 483 27.31 -78.31 158.13
CA ASN A 483 26.77 -77.62 159.30
C ASN A 483 25.65 -78.45 159.97
N GLY A 484 24.82 -79.14 159.20
CA GLY A 484 23.85 -80.11 159.71
C GLY A 484 24.49 -81.29 160.44
N GLU A 485 25.60 -81.82 159.94
CA GLU A 485 26.40 -82.84 160.64
C GLU A 485 27.03 -82.31 161.93
N LEU A 486 27.60 -81.11 161.90
CA LEU A 486 28.18 -80.47 163.08
C LEU A 486 27.11 -80.20 164.14
N THR A 487 25.91 -79.78 163.72
CA THR A 487 24.76 -79.60 164.62
C THR A 487 24.31 -80.93 165.24
N ARG A 488 24.26 -82.03 164.46
CA ARG A 488 23.99 -83.37 165.02
C ARG A 488 25.04 -83.78 166.06
N LYS A 489 26.34 -83.67 165.70
CA LYS A 489 27.47 -83.97 166.60
C LYS A 489 27.44 -83.12 167.88
N LEU A 490 27.00 -81.85 167.77
CA LEU A 490 26.76 -80.97 168.92
C LEU A 490 25.63 -81.53 169.81
N THR A 491 24.45 -81.81 169.24
CA THR A 491 23.32 -82.35 170.03
C THR A 491 23.58 -83.73 170.65
N GLU A 492 24.41 -84.56 170.00
CA GLU A 492 24.87 -85.84 170.57
C GLU A 492 25.81 -85.62 171.77
N ALA A 493 26.71 -84.63 171.69
CA ALA A 493 27.61 -84.26 172.79
C ALA A 493 26.85 -83.58 173.95
N GLU A 494 25.95 -82.65 173.66
CA GLU A 494 25.09 -81.98 174.66
C GLU A 494 24.27 -83.01 175.45
N LYS A 495 23.66 -83.97 174.75
CA LYS A 495 22.88 -85.05 175.37
C LYS A 495 23.76 -85.98 176.22
N ALA A 496 24.97 -86.31 175.78
CA ALA A 496 25.91 -87.09 176.58
C ALA A 496 26.35 -86.37 177.87
N VAL A 497 26.45 -85.03 177.85
CA VAL A 497 26.70 -84.21 179.04
C VAL A 497 25.47 -84.17 179.97
N GLU A 498 24.26 -84.05 179.42
CA GLU A 498 23.01 -83.99 180.19
C GLU A 498 22.64 -85.34 180.86
N ASP A 499 23.07 -86.47 180.28
CA ASP A 499 22.95 -87.79 180.91
C ASP A 499 24.00 -87.97 182.03
N ALA A 500 25.24 -87.50 181.82
CA ALA A 500 26.31 -87.57 182.83
C ALA A 500 25.97 -86.79 184.11
N ALA A 501 25.23 -85.68 184.00
CA ALA A 501 24.79 -84.86 185.12
C ALA A 501 23.80 -85.56 186.09
N ARG A 502 23.22 -86.71 185.72
CA ARG A 502 22.16 -87.40 186.48
C ARG A 502 22.59 -88.70 187.19
N GLY A 503 23.88 -89.00 187.23
CA GLY A 503 24.45 -89.99 188.17
C GLY A 503 24.13 -91.47 187.91
N LEU A 504 23.61 -91.82 186.73
CA LEU A 504 23.38 -93.21 186.32
C LEU A 504 24.61 -93.78 185.58
N PRO A 505 24.94 -95.08 185.72
CA PRO A 505 26.11 -95.66 185.06
C PRO A 505 25.97 -95.68 183.53
N THR A 506 26.75 -94.83 182.84
CA THR A 506 26.72 -94.72 181.38
C THR A 506 27.47 -95.89 180.70
N ARG A 507 26.75 -96.64 179.86
CA ARG A 507 27.34 -97.53 178.85
C ARG A 507 26.98 -97.03 177.46
N PHE A 508 27.87 -96.23 176.87
CA PHE A 508 27.76 -95.91 175.44
C PHE A 508 28.16 -97.11 174.60
N SER A 509 27.29 -97.49 173.66
CA SER A 509 27.50 -98.58 172.71
C SER A 509 27.69 -97.99 171.31
N ILE A 510 28.86 -98.22 170.73
CA ILE A 510 29.14 -97.82 169.35
C ILE A 510 28.42 -98.79 168.41
N LYS A 511 27.59 -98.26 167.51
CA LYS A 511 26.91 -99.07 166.49
C LYS A 511 27.17 -98.50 165.10
N ALA A 512 27.97 -99.22 164.31
CA ALA A 512 28.24 -98.88 162.93
C ALA A 512 27.14 -99.40 161.98
N GLY A 513 26.84 -98.62 160.94
CA GLY A 513 26.22 -99.04 159.69
C GLY A 513 26.99 -98.32 158.56
N SER A 514 27.44 -98.92 157.46
CA SER A 514 27.09 -100.19 156.80
C SER A 514 25.68 -100.24 156.20
N THR A 515 25.57 -99.74 154.96
CA THR A 515 24.65 -100.24 153.93
C THR A 515 25.20 -99.91 152.54
N GLY A 516 25.26 -100.92 151.68
CA GLY A 516 25.22 -100.78 150.22
C GLY A 516 24.00 -101.54 149.68
N MET A 517 23.98 -101.89 148.39
CA MET A 517 22.83 -102.44 147.61
C MET A 517 21.86 -101.36 147.08
N THR A 518 21.18 -101.49 145.93
CA THR A 518 21.24 -102.42 144.76
C THR A 518 20.55 -101.74 143.56
N GLY A 519 20.73 -102.23 142.33
CA GLY A 519 20.01 -101.74 141.14
C GLY A 519 19.00 -102.73 140.54
N THR A 520 17.93 -102.19 139.92
CA THR A 520 16.87 -102.84 139.10
C THR A 520 16.15 -101.69 138.34
N THR A 521 16.21 -101.53 137.01
CA THR A 521 15.51 -102.23 135.88
C THR A 521 14.03 -101.88 135.68
N THR A 522 13.62 -101.68 134.41
CA THR A 522 12.24 -101.50 133.84
C THR A 522 11.48 -100.20 134.20
N ALA A 523 10.59 -99.62 133.37
CA ALA A 523 10.33 -99.71 131.91
C ALA A 523 9.32 -98.59 131.46
N SER A 524 9.07 -98.47 130.14
CA SER A 524 7.89 -97.83 129.49
C SER A 524 7.77 -96.29 129.48
N ASP A 525 6.95 -95.64 128.60
CA ASP A 525 6.53 -95.88 127.18
C ASP A 525 5.66 -94.67 126.68
N MET A 526 5.60 -94.40 125.35
CA MET A 526 4.64 -93.49 124.64
C MET A 526 4.59 -91.99 125.08
N SER A 527 3.94 -91.00 124.42
CA SER A 527 3.56 -90.65 123.02
C SER A 527 3.08 -89.15 123.02
N GLU A 528 2.58 -88.43 121.99
CA GLU A 528 2.27 -88.61 120.55
C GLU A 528 2.11 -87.22 119.85
N ARG A 529 2.07 -87.16 118.50
CA ARG A 529 1.56 -86.05 117.61
C ARG A 529 2.38 -84.75 117.48
N GLY A 530 2.35 -84.02 116.34
CA GLY A 530 1.65 -84.31 115.07
C GLY A 530 1.95 -83.34 113.89
N TYR A 531 1.64 -83.81 112.67
CA TYR A 531 1.64 -83.12 111.34
C TYR A 531 0.34 -82.28 111.13
N PRO A 532 0.06 -81.54 110.00
CA PRO A 532 0.54 -81.63 108.59
C PRO A 532 0.97 -80.25 107.99
N GLU A 533 1.07 -79.93 106.68
CA GLU A 533 0.75 -80.53 105.35
C GLU A 533 1.67 -79.83 104.29
N ARG A 534 2.30 -80.43 103.25
CA ARG A 534 1.85 -81.10 102.00
C ARG A 534 1.00 -80.21 101.07
N ILE A 535 1.42 -79.90 99.83
CA ILE A 535 1.24 -80.65 98.56
C ILE A 535 2.13 -79.94 97.48
N GLN A 536 3.05 -80.60 96.75
CA GLN A 536 2.89 -81.36 95.49
C GLN A 536 2.49 -80.48 94.24
N GLU A 537 2.94 -80.72 92.99
CA GLU A 537 3.62 -81.88 92.37
C GLU A 537 4.34 -81.54 91.02
N LYS A 538 5.32 -82.38 90.58
CA LYS A 538 5.54 -83.02 89.23
C LYS A 538 5.17 -82.29 87.89
N GLU A 539 5.71 -82.59 86.70
CA GLU A 539 6.71 -83.55 86.17
C GLU A 539 7.13 -83.20 84.70
N LYS A 540 8.07 -83.99 84.12
CA LYS A 540 8.29 -84.26 82.66
C LYS A 540 8.90 -83.12 81.80
N LYS A 541 9.43 -83.38 80.59
CA LYS A 541 10.39 -84.41 80.08
C LYS A 541 10.56 -84.24 78.55
N LYS A 542 11.79 -84.47 78.06
CA LYS A 542 12.14 -84.99 76.71
C LYS A 542 11.94 -84.11 75.44
N LYS A 543 13.12 -83.79 74.88
CA LYS A 543 13.61 -84.18 73.53
C LYS A 543 13.17 -83.40 72.27
N LYS A 544 14.22 -83.24 71.43
CA LYS A 544 14.27 -83.26 69.95
C LYS A 544 13.70 -82.03 69.21
N SER A 545 14.19 -81.67 68.01
CA SER A 545 15.52 -81.88 67.38
C SER A 545 15.54 -81.27 65.96
N LYS A 546 16.77 -81.03 65.47
CA LYS A 546 17.21 -81.25 64.07
C LYS A 546 17.00 -80.11 63.04
N ASP A 547 17.92 -80.14 62.08
CA ASP A 547 17.82 -79.72 60.68
C ASP A 547 17.92 -78.23 60.29
N SER A 548 19.17 -77.82 60.08
CA SER A 548 19.63 -77.09 58.86
C SER A 548 19.43 -77.97 57.60
N PRO A 549 19.67 -77.52 56.34
CA PRO A 549 20.26 -76.23 55.89
C PRO A 549 19.53 -75.58 54.68
N GLY A 550 20.13 -74.53 54.09
CA GLY A 550 20.23 -74.45 52.62
C GLY A 550 19.71 -73.21 51.88
N SER A 551 20.66 -72.43 51.34
CA SER A 551 20.77 -71.97 49.93
C SER A 551 19.63 -71.23 49.18
N GLY A 552 20.05 -70.13 48.52
CA GLY A 552 19.47 -69.57 47.28
C GLY A 552 18.48 -68.42 47.48
N SER A 553 18.27 -67.53 46.51
CA SER A 553 19.10 -67.01 45.39
C SER A 553 18.27 -65.90 44.68
N GLU A 554 18.92 -65.12 43.80
CA GLU A 554 18.30 -64.17 42.86
C GLU A 554 17.59 -62.95 43.51
N THR A 555 17.85 -61.69 43.11
CA THR A 555 17.95 -61.01 41.79
C THR A 555 16.59 -60.51 41.30
N TYR A 556 16.42 -59.19 41.41
CA TYR A 556 15.60 -58.30 40.57
C TYR A 556 16.39 -56.99 40.56
N GLU A 557 17.17 -56.72 39.51
CA GLU A 557 16.78 -56.16 38.19
C GLU A 557 16.88 -54.63 38.21
N GLU A 558 17.76 -54.11 37.35
CA GLU A 558 17.89 -52.70 36.99
C GLU A 558 16.88 -52.44 35.86
N ASP A 559 16.01 -51.44 36.02
CA ASP A 559 15.20 -50.88 34.93
C ASP A 559 15.12 -49.37 35.14
N PHE A 560 15.84 -48.61 34.30
CA PHE A 560 15.64 -47.19 34.10
C PHE A 560 15.98 -46.90 32.63
N ASP A 561 14.96 -46.61 31.83
CA ASP A 561 15.10 -46.30 30.41
C ASP A 561 15.71 -44.91 30.21
N ASP A 562 16.97 -44.86 29.78
CA ASP A 562 17.53 -43.69 29.09
C ASP A 562 17.25 -43.83 27.58
N ASN A 563 16.30 -43.06 27.03
CA ASN A 563 16.13 -42.82 25.59
C ASN A 563 15.39 -41.51 25.31
N ASP A 564 15.55 -41.02 24.08
CA ASP A 564 14.74 -39.99 23.41
C ASP A 564 14.84 -38.53 23.93
N ASP A 565 16.08 -38.01 24.02
CA ASP A 565 16.35 -36.62 23.66
C ASP A 565 16.47 -36.52 22.12
N GLU A 566 15.39 -36.15 21.42
CA GLU A 566 15.47 -35.62 20.04
C GLU A 566 15.57 -34.08 20.09
N GLU A 567 16.60 -33.51 19.43
CA GLU A 567 16.75 -32.06 19.24
C GLU A 567 15.84 -31.54 18.08
N ASP A 568 15.06 -30.48 18.32
CA ASP A 568 14.34 -29.68 17.29
C ASP A 568 14.22 -28.20 17.73
#